data_AF-A0A833VFB2-F1
#
_entry.id   AF-A0A833VFB2-F1
#
_cell.length_a   1.000
_cell.length_b   1.000
_cell.length_c   1.000
_cell.angle_alpha   90.00
_cell.angle_beta   90.00
_cell.angle_gamma   90.00
#
_symmetry.space_group_name_H-M   'P 1'
#
loop_
_entity.id
_entity.type
_entity.pdbx_description
1 polymer ?
#
loop_
_entity_poly.entity_id
_entity_poly.type
_entity_poly.pdbx_seq_one_letter_code
_entity_poly.pdbx_strand_id
1 'polypeptide(L)'
;MHRDHKHITLGDINDLPHSAAASPTVIHRRLRGPVPATVHWVLIPLLLAGLGVSVFVLAVVHNALLFVGVIVLSVLVVAFLVRNLIASRSNSGLLLFLNRVPDSDLRTAADGQIVKITGIASCGDVCLVSSYEKVARCVYTSTLLYTCRGWTTMLSNFSDRCIRWDLAHLERQAADFYITDAKSGTRVLVKAGNNSRMVPLVEESILISTRDNNRELSLTLKKWLDERYLSVDSRLLRLEEGYIKEGRYTTAMGMLSKKDGTVAIIPPSEPFSTGCLRQQFLLPIEIDSLLLKSSDMNDFMPGVATCKDCPSQMRKRKRKIEKEKRPTDYRTVTSCIMAGMTARFTDVV
;
A
#
# COMPACT_ATOMS: atom_id res chain seq x y z
N MET A 1 13.06 -26.96 -57.29
CA MET A 1 12.40 -26.22 -58.40
C MET A 1 11.52 -25.16 -57.78
N HIS A 2 11.72 -23.89 -58.18
CA HIS A 2 10.95 -22.65 -57.87
C HIS A 2 10.69 -22.34 -56.39
N ARG A 3 11.37 -21.42 -55.68
CA ARG A 3 11.80 -20.02 -55.95
C ARG A 3 10.61 -19.08 -56.18
N ASP A 4 10.23 -18.36 -55.13
CA ASP A 4 9.73 -16.98 -55.22
C ASP A 4 10.41 -16.12 -54.14
N HIS A 5 11.32 -15.29 -54.63
CA HIS A 5 11.93 -14.17 -53.91
C HIS A 5 11.03 -12.95 -54.11
N LYS A 6 10.71 -12.24 -53.02
CA LYS A 6 10.31 -10.84 -53.10
C LYS A 6 11.33 -10.00 -52.34
N HIS A 7 12.24 -9.40 -53.11
CA HIS A 7 13.06 -8.26 -52.68
C HIS A 7 12.17 -7.02 -52.67
N ILE A 8 12.14 -6.28 -51.56
CA ILE A 8 11.80 -4.85 -51.55
C ILE A 8 12.89 -4.13 -50.76
N THR A 9 13.30 -3.01 -51.33
CA THR A 9 14.53 -2.24 -51.18
C THR A 9 14.64 -1.44 -49.90
N LEU A 10 15.91 -1.15 -49.55
CA LEU A 10 16.34 -0.21 -48.52
C LEU A 10 16.04 1.23 -48.98
N GLY A 11 15.18 1.95 -48.26
CA GLY A 11 14.89 3.36 -48.53
C GLY A 11 13.47 3.72 -48.13
N ASP A 12 13.28 3.98 -46.83
CA ASP A 12 12.41 5.04 -46.30
C ASP A 12 12.66 5.10 -44.78
N ILE A 13 13.73 5.83 -44.46
CA ILE A 13 14.04 6.34 -43.14
C ILE A 13 13.19 7.59 -42.94
N ASN A 14 12.55 7.67 -41.78
CA ASN A 14 11.69 8.75 -41.25
C ASN A 14 10.21 8.60 -41.61
N ASP A 15 9.45 8.01 -40.67
CA ASP A 15 8.19 8.57 -40.18
C ASP A 15 7.52 7.54 -39.25
N LEU A 16 7.74 7.65 -37.94
CA LEU A 16 6.86 7.05 -36.93
C LEU A 16 6.98 7.84 -35.61
N PRO A 17 5.91 8.53 -35.18
CA PRO A 17 5.96 9.42 -34.03
C PRO A 17 5.88 8.68 -32.70
N HIS A 18 6.50 9.33 -31.71
CA HIS A 18 6.39 9.10 -30.28
C HIS A 18 4.96 8.82 -29.80
N SER A 19 4.72 7.60 -29.28
CA SER A 19 3.88 7.35 -28.10
C SER A 19 3.89 5.85 -27.81
N ALA A 20 4.80 5.41 -26.94
CA ALA A 20 4.66 4.13 -26.26
C ALA A 20 3.53 4.30 -25.23
N ALA A 21 2.29 4.07 -25.66
CA ALA A 21 1.16 3.92 -24.78
C ALA A 21 1.38 2.66 -23.93
N ALA A 22 1.73 2.85 -22.66
CA ALA A 22 1.81 1.78 -21.68
C ALA A 22 0.42 1.13 -21.58
N SER A 23 0.28 -0.12 -22.03
CA SER A 23 -0.94 -0.90 -21.84
C SER A 23 -1.17 -1.12 -20.35
N PRO A 24 -2.42 -0.99 -19.86
CA PRO A 24 -2.73 -1.23 -18.46
C PRO A 24 -2.51 -2.70 -18.11
N THR A 25 -1.52 -2.97 -17.28
CA THR A 25 -1.26 -4.31 -16.74
C THR A 25 -2.33 -4.65 -15.72
N VAL A 26 -3.20 -5.60 -16.05
CA VAL A 26 -4.05 -6.27 -15.07
C VAL A 26 -3.13 -7.11 -14.19
N ILE A 27 -2.78 -6.61 -13.01
CA ILE A 27 -2.14 -7.41 -11.98
C ILE A 27 -3.18 -8.43 -11.51
N HIS A 28 -3.19 -9.59 -12.16
CA HIS A 28 -4.02 -10.71 -11.75
C HIS A 28 -3.64 -11.09 -10.32
N ARG A 29 -4.56 -10.83 -9.39
CA ARG A 29 -4.51 -11.31 -8.01
C ARG A 29 -4.72 -12.82 -8.00
N ARG A 30 -3.81 -13.61 -8.58
CA ARG A 30 -3.77 -15.06 -8.38
C ARG A 30 -2.98 -15.38 -7.11
N LEU A 31 -3.37 -14.79 -5.97
CA LEU A 31 -3.11 -15.51 -4.74
C LEU A 31 -4.07 -16.68 -4.71
N ARG A 32 -3.52 -17.89 -4.82
CA ARG A 32 -4.29 -19.10 -4.61
C ARG A 32 -4.81 -19.03 -3.17
N GLY A 33 -6.13 -18.99 -3.02
CA GLY A 33 -6.76 -18.89 -1.71
C GLY A 33 -6.23 -19.99 -0.76
N PRO A 34 -6.18 -19.73 0.55
CA PRO A 34 -5.57 -20.61 1.54
C PRO A 34 -6.31 -21.94 1.71
N VAL A 35 -7.53 -22.05 1.17
CA VAL A 35 -8.30 -23.28 1.12
C VAL A 35 -8.55 -23.65 -0.35
N PRO A 36 -8.00 -24.78 -0.84
CA PRO A 36 -8.38 -25.32 -2.13
C PRO A 36 -9.90 -25.51 -2.17
N ALA A 37 -10.56 -25.14 -3.27
CA ALA A 37 -12.00 -25.37 -3.42
C ALA A 37 -12.37 -26.83 -3.10
N THR A 38 -11.47 -27.77 -3.42
CA THR A 38 -11.54 -29.21 -3.10
C THR A 38 -11.77 -29.52 -1.62
N VAL A 39 -11.21 -28.73 -0.69
CA VAL A 39 -11.37 -28.98 0.76
C VAL A 39 -12.81 -28.74 1.19
N HIS A 40 -13.49 -27.74 0.63
CA HIS A 40 -14.90 -27.48 0.94
C HIS A 40 -15.78 -28.63 0.44
N TRP A 41 -15.48 -29.17 -0.75
CA TRP A 41 -16.19 -30.30 -1.33
C TRP A 41 -16.06 -31.60 -0.53
N VAL A 42 -14.99 -31.78 0.25
CA VAL A 42 -14.79 -32.96 1.12
C VAL A 42 -15.31 -32.71 2.53
N LEU A 43 -15.10 -31.52 3.07
CA LEU A 43 -15.40 -31.22 4.47
C LEU A 43 -16.89 -31.05 4.74
N ILE A 44 -17.64 -30.46 3.80
CA ILE A 44 -19.10 -30.30 3.90
C ILE A 44 -19.83 -31.66 3.97
N PRO A 45 -19.62 -32.63 3.05
CA PRO A 45 -20.28 -33.92 3.16
C PRO A 45 -19.84 -34.71 4.39
N LEU A 46 -18.57 -34.59 4.82
CA LEU A 46 -18.10 -35.24 6.04
C LEU A 46 -18.83 -34.72 7.29
N LEU A 47 -19.03 -33.40 7.40
CA LEU A 47 -19.80 -32.79 8.48
C LEU A 47 -21.27 -33.22 8.45
N LEU A 48 -21.89 -33.25 7.26
CA LEU A 48 -23.27 -33.71 7.10
C LEU A 48 -23.44 -35.18 7.49
N ALA A 49 -22.53 -36.05 7.05
CA ALA A 49 -22.52 -37.46 7.41
C ALA A 49 -22.32 -37.65 8.92
N GLY A 50 -21.37 -36.93 9.52
CA GLY A 50 -21.12 -36.96 10.97
C GLY A 50 -22.34 -36.53 11.78
N LEU A 51 -23.02 -35.45 11.38
CA LEU A 51 -24.27 -35.01 12.00
C LEU A 51 -25.38 -36.06 11.84
N GLY A 52 -25.54 -36.64 10.64
CA GLY A 52 -26.54 -37.68 10.39
C GLY A 52 -26.34 -38.93 11.25
N VAL A 53 -25.12 -39.45 11.31
CA VAL A 53 -24.77 -40.59 12.19
C VAL A 53 -25.03 -40.23 13.65
N SER A 54 -24.69 -39.02 14.07
CA SER A 54 -24.89 -38.61 15.45
C SER A 54 -26.37 -38.46 15.83
N VAL A 55 -27.22 -37.98 14.93
CA VAL A 55 -28.68 -37.93 15.14
C VAL A 55 -29.26 -39.35 15.25
N PHE A 56 -28.79 -40.28 14.42
CA PHE A 56 -29.21 -41.69 14.49
C PHE A 56 -28.83 -42.32 15.84
N VAL A 57 -27.58 -42.13 16.28
CA VAL A 57 -27.11 -42.60 17.60
C VAL A 57 -27.91 -41.96 18.73
N LEU A 58 -28.26 -40.67 18.62
CA LEU A 58 -29.14 -40.00 19.58
C LEU A 58 -30.53 -40.65 19.63
N ALA A 59 -31.13 -40.96 18.49
CA ALA A 59 -32.46 -41.56 18.43
C ALA A 59 -32.50 -42.99 18.98
N VAL A 60 -31.46 -43.79 18.75
CA VAL A 60 -31.39 -45.20 19.17
C VAL A 60 -30.89 -45.32 20.61
N VAL A 61 -29.75 -44.71 20.91
CA VAL A 61 -29.01 -44.91 22.17
C VAL A 61 -29.34 -43.83 23.21
N HIS A 62 -30.09 -42.79 22.83
CA HIS A 62 -30.41 -41.64 23.69
C HIS A 62 -29.17 -40.95 24.26
N ASN A 63 -28.03 -41.06 23.56
CA ASN A 63 -26.76 -40.49 24.00
C ASN A 63 -26.58 -39.06 23.48
N ALA A 64 -27.06 -38.09 24.27
CA ALA A 64 -26.96 -36.67 23.97
C ALA A 64 -25.51 -36.13 23.93
N LEU A 65 -24.58 -36.75 24.66
CA LEU A 65 -23.20 -36.26 24.75
C LEU A 65 -22.47 -36.34 23.40
N LEU A 66 -22.69 -37.41 22.64
CA LEU A 66 -22.09 -37.57 21.31
C LEU A 66 -22.63 -36.51 20.34
N PHE A 67 -23.94 -36.27 20.37
CA PHE A 67 -24.57 -35.25 19.53
C PHE A 67 -24.07 -33.84 19.83
N VAL A 68 -23.99 -33.48 21.11
CA VAL A 68 -23.43 -32.20 21.54
C VAL A 68 -21.97 -32.07 21.10
N GLY A 69 -21.15 -33.12 21.27
CA GLY A 69 -19.75 -33.12 20.85
C GLY A 69 -19.57 -32.88 19.34
N VAL A 70 -20.35 -33.56 18.50
CA VAL A 70 -20.30 -33.40 17.04
C VAL A 70 -20.77 -32.00 16.61
N ILE A 71 -21.81 -31.46 17.24
CA ILE A 71 -22.25 -30.08 16.98
C ILE A 71 -21.13 -29.08 17.31
N VAL A 72 -20.52 -29.19 18.49
CA VAL A 72 -19.43 -28.29 18.92
C VAL A 72 -18.26 -28.36 17.95
N LEU A 73 -17.84 -29.57 17.55
CA LEU A 73 -16.78 -29.76 16.57
C LEU A 73 -17.13 -29.12 15.22
N SER A 74 -18.36 -29.33 14.73
CA SER A 74 -18.84 -28.75 13.47
C SER A 74 -18.82 -27.23 13.51
N VAL A 75 -19.30 -26.61 14.61
CA VAL A 75 -19.28 -25.16 14.79
C VAL A 75 -17.84 -24.62 14.77
N LEU A 76 -16.90 -25.28 15.46
CA LEU A 76 -15.49 -24.88 15.46
C LEU A 76 -14.86 -24.95 14.06
N VAL A 77 -15.13 -26.03 13.32
CA VAL A 77 -14.63 -26.21 11.95
C VAL A 77 -15.19 -25.13 11.02
N VAL A 78 -16.50 -24.88 11.06
CA VAL A 78 -17.13 -23.84 10.23
C VAL A 78 -16.60 -22.46 10.58
N ALA A 79 -16.48 -22.13 11.87
CA ALA A 79 -15.91 -20.85 12.32
C ALA A 79 -14.46 -20.67 11.82
N PHE A 80 -13.65 -21.73 11.86
CA PHE A 80 -12.29 -21.72 11.33
C PHE A 80 -12.26 -21.47 9.81
N LEU A 81 -13.11 -22.15 9.03
CA LEU A 81 -13.19 -21.95 7.57
C LEU A 81 -13.66 -20.53 7.22
N VAL A 82 -14.71 -20.04 7.88
CA VAL A 82 -15.25 -18.69 7.65
C VAL A 82 -14.18 -17.64 7.96
N ARG A 83 -13.44 -17.80 9.06
CA ARG A 83 -12.32 -16.91 9.39
C ARG A 83 -11.24 -16.92 8.32
N ASN A 84 -10.84 -18.11 7.83
CA ASN A 84 -9.86 -18.24 6.76
C ASN A 84 -10.34 -17.62 5.43
N LEU A 85 -11.62 -17.76 5.11
CA LEU A 85 -12.23 -17.17 3.92
C LEU A 85 -12.25 -15.65 3.98
N ILE A 86 -12.67 -15.07 5.12
CA ILE A 86 -12.67 -13.62 5.33
C ILE A 86 -11.24 -13.09 5.28
N ALA A 87 -10.30 -13.78 5.95
CA ALA A 87 -8.90 -13.38 5.98
C ALA A 87 -8.24 -13.46 4.59
N SER A 88 -8.57 -14.44 3.76
CA SER A 88 -8.06 -14.55 2.38
C SER A 88 -8.42 -13.36 1.50
N ARG A 89 -9.50 -12.62 1.83
CA ARG A 89 -9.88 -11.41 1.09
C ARG A 89 -9.01 -10.22 1.47
N SER A 90 -8.38 -10.27 2.64
CA SER A 90 -7.51 -9.24 3.16
C SER A 90 -6.04 -9.62 2.96
N ASN A 91 -5.20 -8.62 2.72
CA ASN A 91 -3.76 -8.77 2.72
C ASN A 91 -3.17 -8.87 4.16
N SER A 92 -3.99 -8.82 5.21
CA SER A 92 -3.55 -8.82 6.61
C SER A 92 -2.66 -10.01 6.99
N GLY A 93 -2.95 -11.21 6.47
CA GLY A 93 -2.16 -12.41 6.76
C GLY A 93 -0.73 -12.31 6.20
N LEU A 94 -0.59 -11.81 4.98
CA LEU A 94 0.71 -11.56 4.34
C LEU A 94 1.47 -10.44 5.02
N LEU A 95 0.78 -9.36 5.39
CA LEU A 95 1.38 -8.23 6.08
C LEU A 95 1.92 -8.64 7.45
N LEU A 96 1.17 -9.48 8.18
CA LEU A 96 1.63 -10.06 9.44
C LEU A 96 2.84 -10.98 9.26
N PHE A 97 2.81 -11.86 8.25
CA PHE A 97 3.94 -12.72 7.91
C PHE A 97 5.18 -11.89 7.61
N LEU A 98 5.07 -10.90 6.73
CA LEU A 98 6.16 -10.03 6.30
C LEU A 98 6.76 -9.24 7.47
N ASN A 99 5.92 -8.78 8.40
CA ASN A 99 6.36 -8.07 9.61
C ASN A 99 7.10 -8.98 10.61
N ARG A 100 6.82 -10.29 10.63
CA ARG A 100 7.47 -11.25 11.53
C ARG A 100 8.80 -11.77 11.00
N VAL A 101 8.93 -11.92 9.69
CA VAL A 101 10.19 -12.33 9.08
C VAL A 101 11.24 -11.26 9.36
N PRO A 102 12.46 -11.56 9.83
CA PRO A 102 13.52 -10.56 10.02
C PRO A 102 14.16 -10.13 8.68
N ASP A 103 14.76 -8.93 8.66
CA ASP A 103 15.54 -8.50 7.49
C ASP A 103 16.79 -9.38 7.31
N SER A 104 16.94 -9.88 6.09
CA SER A 104 18.03 -10.74 5.64
C SER A 104 19.30 -9.93 5.42
N ASP A 105 20.46 -10.53 5.68
CA ASP A 105 21.75 -9.92 5.33
C ASP A 105 22.15 -10.31 3.90
N LEU A 106 22.14 -9.33 3.00
CA LEU A 106 22.47 -9.50 1.59
C LEU A 106 23.92 -9.97 1.35
N ARG A 107 24.84 -9.68 2.29
CA ARG A 107 26.25 -10.05 2.18
C ARG A 107 26.44 -11.56 2.35
N THR A 108 25.64 -12.17 3.21
CA THR A 108 25.72 -13.61 3.53
C THR A 108 24.72 -14.46 2.75
N ALA A 109 23.66 -13.85 2.20
CA ALA A 109 22.60 -14.57 1.50
C ALA A 109 23.12 -15.26 0.21
N ALA A 110 22.69 -16.49 -0.02
CA ALA A 110 23.04 -17.25 -1.22
C ALA A 110 22.19 -16.83 -2.44
N ASP A 111 22.69 -17.13 -3.64
CA ASP A 111 21.87 -17.02 -4.86
C ASP A 111 20.67 -17.98 -4.80
N GLY A 112 19.50 -17.54 -5.25
CA GLY A 112 18.25 -18.30 -5.18
C GLY A 112 17.56 -18.31 -3.79
N GLN A 113 18.16 -17.70 -2.76
CA GLN A 113 17.56 -17.63 -1.43
C GLN A 113 16.42 -16.61 -1.37
N ILE A 114 15.34 -16.92 -0.65
CA ILE A 114 14.30 -15.93 -0.33
C ILE A 114 14.84 -14.95 0.72
N VAL A 115 14.86 -13.67 0.38
CA VAL A 115 15.34 -12.58 1.23
C VAL A 115 14.25 -11.55 1.46
N LYS A 116 14.26 -10.96 2.65
CA LYS A 116 13.49 -9.76 2.99
C LYS A 116 14.45 -8.63 3.27
N ILE A 117 14.31 -7.49 2.59
CA ILE A 117 15.11 -6.29 2.86
C ILE A 117 14.21 -5.09 3.08
N THR A 118 14.70 -4.15 3.88
CA THR A 118 14.01 -2.89 4.17
C THR A 118 14.98 -1.75 3.98
N GLY A 119 14.59 -0.72 3.23
CA GLY A 119 15.50 0.34 2.87
C GLY A 119 14.85 1.47 2.12
N ILE A 120 15.65 2.45 1.69
CA ILE A 120 15.16 3.62 0.95
C ILE A 120 14.98 3.22 -0.52
N ALA A 121 13.77 3.42 -1.04
CA ALA A 121 13.45 3.20 -2.45
C ALA A 121 13.93 4.36 -3.33
N SER A 122 14.55 4.04 -4.47
CA SER A 122 14.95 4.98 -5.53
C SER A 122 14.50 4.46 -6.87
N CYS A 123 14.06 5.35 -7.77
CA CYS A 123 13.64 4.92 -9.11
C CYS A 123 14.77 4.20 -9.85
N GLY A 124 14.39 3.26 -10.71
CA GLY A 124 15.27 2.74 -11.75
C GLY A 124 15.28 3.65 -12.97
N ASP A 125 15.26 3.05 -14.16
CA ASP A 125 15.26 3.76 -15.44
C ASP A 125 13.95 4.54 -15.68
N VAL A 126 12.85 4.05 -15.09
CA VAL A 126 11.51 4.64 -15.21
C VAL A 126 10.96 4.97 -13.83
N CYS A 127 10.42 6.17 -13.69
CA CYS A 127 9.62 6.58 -12.54
C CYS A 127 8.14 6.67 -12.97
N LEU A 128 7.25 6.23 -12.09
CA LEU A 128 5.81 6.39 -12.26
C LEU A 128 5.33 7.74 -11.74
N VAL A 129 4.13 8.10 -12.19
CA VAL A 129 3.35 9.23 -11.69
C VAL A 129 2.00 8.71 -11.21
N SER A 130 1.54 9.15 -10.04
CA SER A 130 0.20 8.74 -9.55
C SER A 130 -0.90 9.23 -10.50
N SER A 131 -2.01 8.49 -10.55
CA SER A 131 -3.04 8.67 -11.56
C SER A 131 -3.82 9.97 -11.33
N TYR A 132 -4.24 10.20 -10.07
CA TYR A 132 -5.11 11.31 -9.70
C TYR A 132 -4.35 12.49 -9.11
N GLU A 133 -3.58 12.31 -8.02
CA GLU A 133 -2.81 13.39 -7.37
C GLU A 133 -1.62 13.87 -8.20
N LYS A 134 -1.24 13.13 -9.24
CA LYS A 134 -0.08 13.40 -10.10
C LYS A 134 1.23 13.47 -9.32
N VAL A 135 1.40 12.64 -8.29
CA VAL A 135 2.64 12.55 -7.54
C VAL A 135 3.71 11.90 -8.41
N ALA A 136 4.73 12.66 -8.79
CA ALA A 136 5.85 12.18 -9.59
C ALA A 136 6.90 11.44 -8.75
N ARG A 137 7.74 10.65 -9.45
CA ARG A 137 8.85 9.87 -8.88
C ARG A 137 8.38 8.77 -7.93
N CYS A 138 7.37 8.00 -8.37
CA CYS A 138 6.86 6.84 -7.66
C CYS A 138 7.45 5.54 -8.23
N VAL A 139 7.71 4.56 -7.37
CA VAL A 139 8.13 3.21 -7.77
C VAL A 139 6.93 2.25 -7.89
N TYR A 140 5.83 2.59 -7.22
CA TYR A 140 4.55 1.89 -7.26
C TYR A 140 3.41 2.90 -7.20
N THR A 141 2.34 2.65 -7.94
CA THR A 141 1.10 3.42 -7.90
C THR A 141 -0.11 2.48 -7.98
N SER A 142 -1.19 2.85 -7.31
CA SER A 142 -2.47 2.17 -7.37
C SER A 142 -3.60 3.16 -7.25
N THR A 143 -4.61 3.01 -8.10
CA THR A 143 -5.81 3.83 -8.11
C THR A 143 -7.03 2.93 -8.20
N LEU A 144 -7.94 3.07 -7.24
CA LEU A 144 -9.13 2.26 -7.10
C LEU A 144 -10.34 3.17 -7.14
N LEU A 145 -11.27 2.89 -8.06
CA LEU A 145 -12.57 3.55 -8.09
C LEU A 145 -13.63 2.57 -7.61
N TYR A 146 -14.32 2.94 -6.56
CA TYR A 146 -15.48 2.24 -6.06
C TYR A 146 -16.75 2.99 -6.44
N THR A 147 -17.73 2.23 -6.91
CA THR A 147 -19.09 2.72 -7.12
C THR A 147 -19.98 2.15 -6.05
N CYS A 148 -20.86 2.97 -5.50
CA CYS A 148 -21.87 2.44 -4.60
C CYS A 148 -23.03 1.82 -5.37
N ARG A 149 -23.43 0.60 -4.98
CA ARG A 149 -24.72 0.03 -5.37
C ARG A 149 -25.78 0.41 -4.34
N GLY A 150 -26.71 1.28 -4.75
CA GLY A 150 -27.96 1.57 -4.02
C GLY A 150 -29.08 0.63 -4.45
N TRP A 151 -30.10 0.47 -3.61
CA TRP A 151 -31.33 -0.24 -3.98
C TRP A 151 -32.30 0.78 -4.59
N THR A 152 -32.62 0.64 -5.88
CA THR A 152 -33.71 1.40 -6.51
C THR A 152 -35.02 0.64 -6.34
N THR A 153 -35.72 0.78 -5.22
CA THR A 153 -37.12 0.31 -5.13
C THR A 153 -38.02 1.33 -5.80
N MET A 154 -38.99 0.87 -6.58
CA MET A 154 -39.98 1.69 -7.30
C MET A 154 -40.96 2.47 -6.39
N LEU A 155 -40.75 2.46 -5.07
CA LEU A 155 -41.55 3.22 -4.10
C LEU A 155 -40.79 4.50 -3.74
N SER A 156 -41.36 5.60 -4.20
CA SER A 156 -41.03 6.97 -3.84
C SER A 156 -40.96 7.15 -2.32
N ASN A 157 -39.75 7.06 -1.77
CA ASN A 157 -39.24 7.80 -0.62
C ASN A 157 -37.75 7.44 -0.45
N PHE A 158 -36.91 8.28 -1.05
CA PHE A 158 -35.47 8.11 -1.19
C PHE A 158 -34.76 8.24 0.16
N SER A 159 -34.34 7.11 0.72
CA SER A 159 -33.10 7.09 1.51
C SER A 159 -32.02 6.46 0.62
N ASP A 160 -31.34 7.32 -0.14
CA ASP A 160 -30.19 7.00 -1.00
C ASP A 160 -28.95 6.66 -0.17
N ARG A 161 -29.07 5.69 0.75
CA ARG A 161 -27.94 5.26 1.57
C ARG A 161 -27.07 4.30 0.78
N CYS A 162 -25.77 4.54 0.76
CA CYS A 162 -24.83 3.58 0.22
C CYS A 162 -24.84 2.26 1.02
N ILE A 163 -25.20 1.15 0.39
CA ILE A 163 -25.27 -0.17 1.04
C ILE A 163 -23.97 -0.94 0.86
N ARG A 164 -23.41 -0.93 -0.36
CA ARG A 164 -22.20 -1.68 -0.69
C ARG A 164 -21.36 -0.97 -1.75
N TRP A 165 -20.08 -0.83 -1.44
CA TRP A 165 -19.06 -0.39 -2.39
C TRP A 165 -18.63 -1.55 -3.27
N ASP A 166 -18.69 -1.34 -4.58
CA ASP A 166 -18.26 -2.29 -5.60
C ASP A 166 -17.09 -1.70 -6.38
N LEU A 167 -16.05 -2.50 -6.62
CA LEU A 167 -14.85 -2.05 -7.30
C LEU A 167 -15.17 -1.93 -8.80
N ALA A 168 -15.23 -0.69 -9.31
CA ALA A 168 -15.57 -0.40 -10.69
C ALA A 168 -14.32 -0.26 -11.58
N HIS A 169 -13.23 0.28 -11.04
CA HIS A 169 -11.98 0.43 -11.76
C HIS A 169 -10.79 0.16 -10.84
N LEU A 170 -9.78 -0.51 -11.37
CA LEU A 170 -8.53 -0.83 -10.68
C LEU A 170 -7.37 -0.63 -11.64
N GLU A 171 -6.51 0.34 -11.31
CA GLU A 171 -5.27 0.61 -12.02
C GLU A 171 -4.13 0.38 -11.02
N ARG A 172 -3.18 -0.52 -11.33
CA ARG A 172 -1.99 -0.73 -10.51
C ARG A 172 -0.77 -0.85 -11.41
N GLN A 173 0.26 -0.08 -11.10
CA GLN A 173 1.49 -0.04 -11.86
C GLN A 173 2.69 -0.08 -10.92
N ALA A 174 3.74 -0.77 -11.35
CA ALA A 174 5.02 -0.82 -10.66
C ALA A 174 6.12 -0.68 -11.69
N ALA A 175 7.22 -0.02 -11.31
CA ALA A 175 8.42 0.07 -12.10
C ALA A 175 9.51 -0.80 -11.48
N ASP A 176 10.55 -1.11 -12.25
CA ASP A 176 11.80 -1.61 -11.67
C ASP A 176 12.46 -0.47 -10.89
N PHE A 177 12.91 -0.77 -9.67
CA PHE A 177 13.44 0.25 -8.78
C PHE A 177 14.55 -0.31 -7.90
N TYR A 178 15.33 0.58 -7.29
CA TYR A 178 16.40 0.18 -6.39
C TYR A 178 15.98 0.36 -4.94
N ILE A 179 16.37 -0.56 -4.07
CA ILE A 179 16.33 -0.39 -2.61
C ILE A 179 17.77 -0.30 -2.12
N THR A 180 18.06 0.73 -1.34
CA THR A 180 19.30 0.78 -0.56
C THR A 180 19.01 0.20 0.81
N ASP A 181 19.45 -1.04 1.05
CA ASP A 181 19.18 -1.78 2.28
C ASP A 181 19.71 -1.03 3.51
N ALA A 182 18.86 -0.83 4.50
CA ALA A 182 19.21 -0.07 5.70
C ALA A 182 20.24 -0.80 6.58
N LYS A 183 20.28 -2.14 6.50
CA LYS A 183 21.18 -2.96 7.31
C LYS A 183 22.59 -3.06 6.71
N SER A 184 22.69 -3.40 5.42
CA SER A 184 23.99 -3.60 4.75
C SER A 184 24.50 -2.37 3.99
N GLY A 185 23.65 -1.38 3.71
CA GLY A 185 23.96 -0.26 2.80
C GLY A 185 24.03 -0.65 1.32
N THR A 186 23.78 -1.94 1.00
CA THR A 186 23.86 -2.45 -0.37
C THR A 186 22.67 -1.97 -1.18
N ARG A 187 22.93 -1.41 -2.37
CA ARG A 187 21.89 -1.08 -3.34
C ARG A 187 21.55 -2.31 -4.18
N VAL A 188 20.29 -2.70 -4.17
CA VAL A 188 19.78 -3.89 -4.88
C VAL A 188 18.65 -3.50 -5.81
N LEU A 189 18.64 -4.09 -7.01
CA LEU A 189 17.58 -3.89 -7.98
C LEU A 189 16.37 -4.77 -7.63
N VAL A 190 15.20 -4.19 -7.51
CA VAL A 190 13.94 -4.91 -7.32
C VAL A 190 13.22 -4.97 -8.65
N LYS A 191 13.09 -6.19 -9.19
CA LYS A 191 12.36 -6.46 -10.44
C LYS A 191 10.86 -6.53 -10.16
N ALA A 192 10.23 -5.38 -10.02
CA ALA A 192 8.79 -5.24 -9.84
C ALA A 192 8.08 -4.66 -11.08
N GLY A 193 8.81 -4.30 -12.14
CA GLY A 193 8.27 -3.71 -13.34
C GLY A 193 7.44 -4.66 -14.20
N ASN A 194 7.24 -4.26 -15.46
CA ASN A 194 6.38 -4.96 -16.41
C ASN A 194 6.73 -6.47 -16.52
N ASN A 195 5.71 -7.32 -16.54
CA ASN A 195 5.79 -8.80 -16.52
C ASN A 195 6.34 -9.44 -15.23
N SER A 196 6.49 -8.69 -14.14
CA SER A 196 6.84 -9.25 -12.83
C SER A 196 5.60 -9.62 -12.01
N ARG A 197 5.62 -10.78 -11.34
CA ARG A 197 4.60 -11.15 -10.36
C ARG A 197 4.91 -10.47 -9.03
N MET A 198 4.14 -9.44 -8.66
CA MET A 198 4.23 -8.83 -7.33
C MET A 198 2.87 -8.68 -6.64
N VAL A 199 2.93 -8.66 -5.31
CA VAL A 199 1.81 -8.40 -4.42
C VAL A 199 2.12 -7.15 -3.60
N PRO A 200 1.48 -6.02 -3.92
CA PRO A 200 1.63 -4.81 -3.15
C PRO A 200 0.79 -4.87 -1.86
N LEU A 201 1.46 -4.58 -0.75
CA LEU A 201 0.95 -4.40 0.61
C LEU A 201 1.07 -2.92 0.97
N VAL A 202 0.50 -2.07 0.11
CA VAL A 202 0.47 -0.62 0.26
C VAL A 202 -0.95 -0.22 0.65
N GLU A 203 -1.08 0.61 1.68
CA GLU A 203 -2.37 1.17 2.09
C GLU A 203 -2.79 2.28 1.13
N GLU A 204 -3.99 2.17 0.58
CA GLU A 204 -4.58 3.19 -0.29
C GLU A 204 -5.33 4.25 0.53
N SER A 205 -5.08 5.51 0.21
CA SER A 205 -5.71 6.66 0.85
C SER A 205 -6.99 7.06 0.13
N ILE A 206 -8.05 7.34 0.88
CA ILE A 206 -9.31 7.85 0.31
C ILE A 206 -9.10 9.31 -0.05
N LEU A 207 -9.05 9.60 -1.35
CA LEU A 207 -8.89 10.96 -1.85
C LEU A 207 -10.24 11.66 -1.98
N ILE A 208 -11.22 10.94 -2.51
CA ILE A 208 -12.55 11.47 -2.78
C ILE A 208 -13.57 10.45 -2.31
N SER A 209 -14.55 10.93 -1.56
CA SER A 209 -15.77 10.18 -1.26
C SER A 209 -16.93 11.14 -1.46
N THR A 210 -17.70 10.94 -2.52
CA THR A 210 -18.94 11.69 -2.72
C THR A 210 -19.95 11.27 -1.65
N ARG A 211 -20.63 12.22 -1.04
CA ARG A 211 -21.72 11.97 -0.08
C ARG A 211 -23.07 12.18 -0.76
N ASP A 212 -24.12 11.59 -0.20
CA ASP A 212 -25.50 11.57 -0.73
C ASP A 212 -26.06 12.96 -1.07
N ASN A 213 -25.57 14.01 -0.39
CA ASN A 213 -25.97 15.41 -0.59
C ASN A 213 -25.17 16.18 -1.65
N ASN A 214 -24.00 15.68 -2.07
CA ASN A 214 -23.11 16.35 -3.03
C ASN A 214 -22.91 15.45 -4.26
N ARG A 215 -23.89 15.49 -5.17
CA ARG A 215 -23.85 14.81 -6.48
C ARG A 215 -23.00 15.55 -7.52
N GLU A 216 -22.56 16.77 -7.21
CA GLU A 216 -21.68 17.53 -8.09
C GLU A 216 -20.24 17.02 -7.97
N LEU A 217 -19.79 16.32 -9.01
CA LEU A 217 -18.41 15.88 -9.13
C LEU A 217 -17.50 17.05 -9.50
N SER A 218 -16.31 17.11 -8.89
CA SER A 218 -15.30 18.11 -9.25
C SER A 218 -14.92 17.98 -10.73
N LEU A 219 -14.60 19.10 -11.38
CA LEU A 219 -14.16 19.11 -12.78
C LEU A 219 -12.94 18.20 -13.01
N THR A 220 -12.01 18.17 -12.05
CA THR A 220 -10.84 17.29 -12.07
C THR A 220 -11.23 15.81 -12.08
N LEU A 221 -12.21 15.41 -11.26
CA LEU A 221 -12.71 14.03 -11.24
C LEU A 221 -13.46 13.66 -12.52
N LYS A 222 -14.31 14.55 -13.04
CA LYS A 222 -15.01 14.34 -14.32
C LYS A 222 -14.01 14.11 -15.46
N LYS A 223 -12.99 14.97 -15.57
CA LYS A 223 -11.93 14.83 -16.58
C LYS A 223 -11.17 13.51 -16.43
N TRP A 224 -10.81 13.13 -15.20
CA TRP A 224 -10.09 11.87 -14.95
C TRP A 224 -10.93 10.62 -15.31
N LEU A 225 -12.25 10.66 -15.09
CA LEU A 225 -13.18 9.61 -15.48
C LEU A 225 -13.33 9.52 -17.01
N ASP A 226 -13.46 10.66 -17.67
CA ASP A 226 -13.60 10.78 -19.13
C ASP A 226 -12.38 10.25 -19.87
N GLU A 227 -11.16 10.60 -19.40
CA GLU A 227 -9.89 10.07 -19.91
C GLU A 227 -9.79 8.52 -19.85
N ARG A 228 -10.60 7.87 -19.02
CA ARG A 228 -10.63 6.41 -18.81
C ARG A 228 -11.91 5.76 -19.31
N TYR A 229 -12.78 6.50 -20.00
CA TYR A 229 -14.08 6.03 -20.49
C TYR A 229 -14.98 5.44 -19.38
N LEU A 230 -14.90 6.00 -18.17
CA LEU A 230 -15.71 5.56 -17.02
C LEU A 230 -17.00 6.38 -16.92
N SER A 231 -18.13 5.70 -16.66
CA SER A 231 -19.42 6.40 -16.54
C SER A 231 -19.44 7.36 -15.35
N VAL A 232 -19.99 8.54 -15.62
CA VAL A 232 -20.20 9.65 -14.69
C VAL A 232 -21.63 9.62 -14.09
N ASP A 233 -22.46 8.64 -14.47
CA ASP A 233 -23.84 8.53 -13.97
C ASP A 233 -23.85 8.62 -12.46
N SER A 234 -24.87 9.32 -11.92
CA SER A 234 -25.10 9.86 -10.56
C SER A 234 -24.97 8.86 -9.40
N ARG A 235 -23.90 8.09 -9.39
CA ARG A 235 -23.51 7.08 -8.42
C ARG A 235 -22.60 7.74 -7.42
N LEU A 236 -22.73 7.34 -6.17
CA LEU A 236 -21.75 7.68 -5.16
C LEU A 236 -20.43 7.01 -5.57
N LEU A 237 -19.39 7.82 -5.75
CA LEU A 237 -18.04 7.42 -6.10
C LEU A 237 -17.11 7.57 -4.90
N ARG A 238 -16.22 6.59 -4.76
CA ARG A 238 -15.10 6.66 -3.82
C ARG A 238 -13.83 6.34 -4.58
N LEU A 239 -12.94 7.33 -4.66
CA LEU A 239 -11.64 7.21 -5.29
C LEU A 239 -10.57 7.05 -4.22
N GLU A 240 -9.80 5.98 -4.33
CA GLU A 240 -8.66 5.71 -3.47
C GLU A 240 -7.38 5.68 -4.30
N GLU A 241 -6.30 6.21 -3.74
CA GLU A 241 -4.99 6.19 -4.37
C GLU A 241 -3.93 5.81 -3.34
N GLY A 242 -3.01 4.93 -3.75
CA GLY A 242 -1.82 4.54 -3.01
C GLY A 242 -0.60 4.65 -3.89
N TYR A 243 0.54 5.04 -3.32
CA TYR A 243 1.80 5.09 -4.04
C TYR A 243 2.99 4.94 -3.10
N ILE A 244 4.11 4.46 -3.64
CA ILE A 244 5.40 4.50 -2.97
C ILE A 244 6.26 5.51 -3.71
N LYS A 245 6.51 6.65 -3.07
CA LYS A 245 7.39 7.69 -3.61
C LYS A 245 8.85 7.35 -3.35
N GLU A 246 9.73 7.69 -4.28
CA GLU A 246 11.17 7.68 -4.05
C GLU A 246 11.55 8.45 -2.77
N GLY A 247 12.55 7.93 -2.06
CA GLY A 247 13.00 8.43 -0.77
C GLY A 247 12.22 7.87 0.42
N ARG A 248 11.13 7.11 0.19
CA ARG A 248 10.41 6.41 1.26
C ARG A 248 11.09 5.09 1.61
N TYR A 249 10.91 4.69 2.87
CA TYR A 249 11.27 3.35 3.31
C TYR A 249 10.30 2.34 2.71
N THR A 250 10.85 1.24 2.24
CA THR A 250 10.11 0.21 1.52
C THR A 250 10.72 -1.13 1.85
N THR A 251 9.86 -2.10 2.11
CA THR A 251 10.26 -3.48 2.36
C THR A 251 9.92 -4.31 1.13
N ALA A 252 10.91 -5.03 0.62
CA ALA A 252 10.73 -5.99 -0.47
C ALA A 252 11.11 -7.38 0.02
N MET A 253 10.30 -8.38 -0.34
CA MET A 253 10.60 -9.79 -0.10
C MET A 253 10.47 -10.57 -1.39
N GLY A 254 11.51 -11.32 -1.74
CA GLY A 254 11.57 -12.09 -2.97
C GLY A 254 12.82 -12.95 -3.03
N MET A 255 13.07 -13.54 -4.18
CA MET A 255 14.24 -14.38 -4.39
C MET A 255 15.45 -13.53 -4.79
N LEU A 256 16.58 -13.74 -4.13
CA LEU A 256 17.84 -13.09 -4.46
C LEU A 256 18.42 -13.73 -5.72
N SER A 257 18.82 -12.89 -6.67
CA SER A 257 19.50 -13.27 -7.91
C SER A 257 20.83 -12.53 -7.98
N LYS A 258 21.93 -13.26 -8.01
CA LYS A 258 23.32 -12.78 -8.13
C LYS A 258 23.92 -13.19 -9.48
N LYS A 259 23.27 -12.78 -10.57
CA LYS A 259 23.71 -13.10 -11.93
C LYS A 259 24.63 -12.01 -12.47
N ASP A 260 25.75 -12.39 -13.07
CA ASP A 260 26.68 -11.50 -13.78
C ASP A 260 27.12 -10.27 -12.96
N GLY A 261 27.32 -10.45 -11.65
CA GLY A 261 27.71 -9.38 -10.72
C GLY A 261 26.58 -8.40 -10.36
N THR A 262 25.38 -8.57 -10.92
CA THR A 262 24.19 -7.77 -10.58
C THR A 262 23.40 -8.46 -9.47
N VAL A 263 23.17 -7.73 -8.37
CA VAL A 263 22.32 -8.18 -7.26
C VAL A 263 20.91 -7.66 -7.48
N ALA A 264 19.97 -8.58 -7.66
CA ALA A 264 18.56 -8.26 -7.87
C ALA A 264 17.64 -9.11 -6.99
N ILE A 265 16.49 -8.57 -6.60
CA ILE A 265 15.38 -9.32 -6.01
C ILE A 265 14.33 -9.50 -7.10
N ILE A 266 14.03 -10.76 -7.38
CA ILE A 266 13.10 -11.17 -8.42
C ILE A 266 11.94 -11.99 -7.80
N PRO A 267 10.80 -12.13 -8.49
CA PRO A 267 9.77 -13.07 -8.06
C PRO A 267 10.34 -14.49 -7.93
N PRO A 268 9.89 -15.26 -6.93
CA PRO A 268 10.38 -16.61 -6.73
C PRO A 268 9.97 -17.52 -7.91
N SER A 269 10.88 -18.43 -8.28
CA SER A 269 10.62 -19.43 -9.33
C SER A 269 9.67 -20.53 -8.85
N GLU A 270 9.74 -20.88 -7.57
CA GLU A 270 8.88 -21.87 -6.92
C GLU A 270 8.07 -21.22 -5.80
N PRO A 271 6.80 -21.60 -5.61
CA PRO A 271 6.00 -21.08 -4.52
C PRO A 271 6.59 -21.51 -3.18
N PHE A 272 6.68 -20.58 -2.23
CA PHE A 272 7.04 -20.88 -0.85
C PHE A 272 5.86 -20.64 0.08
N SER A 273 5.79 -21.37 1.19
CA SER A 273 4.68 -21.28 2.12
C SER A 273 4.98 -20.29 3.25
N THR A 274 3.96 -19.52 3.67
CA THR A 274 4.04 -18.71 4.91
C THR A 274 4.10 -19.55 6.19
N GLY A 275 3.88 -20.87 6.08
CA GLY A 275 3.61 -21.75 7.22
C GLY A 275 2.28 -21.42 7.91
N CYS A 276 1.96 -22.19 8.95
CA CYS A 276 0.75 -21.95 9.75
C CYS A 276 0.93 -20.73 10.66
N LEU A 277 0.18 -19.66 10.40
CA LEU A 277 0.14 -18.48 11.28
C LEU A 277 -0.77 -18.75 12.50
N ARG A 278 -0.29 -19.59 13.44
CA ARG A 278 -1.06 -20.09 14.61
C ARG A 278 -1.78 -18.98 15.40
N GLN A 279 -1.15 -17.81 15.57
CA GLN A 279 -1.74 -16.69 16.31
C GLN A 279 -3.05 -16.14 15.69
N GLN A 280 -3.29 -16.36 14.39
CA GLN A 280 -4.50 -15.90 13.70
C GLN A 280 -5.40 -17.05 13.22
N PHE A 281 -5.05 -18.31 13.52
CA PHE A 281 -5.75 -19.49 13.00
C PHE A 281 -5.88 -19.47 11.47
N LEU A 282 -4.84 -18.99 10.78
CA LEU A 282 -4.81 -18.95 9.32
C LEU A 282 -4.02 -20.14 8.78
N LEU A 283 -4.59 -20.76 7.74
CA LEU A 283 -3.94 -21.76 6.94
C LEU A 283 -2.76 -21.14 6.18
N PRO A 284 -1.75 -21.95 5.82
CA PRO A 284 -0.61 -21.47 5.07
C PRO A 284 -1.02 -20.89 3.73
N ILE A 285 -0.43 -19.75 3.37
CA ILE A 285 -0.59 -19.14 2.06
C ILE A 285 0.64 -19.50 1.22
N GLU A 286 0.42 -19.96 0.01
CA GLU A 286 1.49 -20.15 -0.99
C GLU A 286 1.78 -18.80 -1.68
N ILE A 287 3.05 -18.42 -1.70
CA ILE A 287 3.52 -17.15 -2.27
C ILE A 287 4.47 -17.47 -3.43
N ASP A 288 4.07 -17.09 -4.64
CA ASP A 288 4.81 -17.23 -5.90
C ASP A 288 5.21 -15.86 -6.51
N SER A 289 5.08 -14.81 -5.71
CA SER A 289 5.20 -13.41 -6.11
C SER A 289 6.10 -12.61 -5.18
N LEU A 290 6.73 -11.56 -5.69
CA LEU A 290 7.46 -10.58 -4.90
C LEU A 290 6.51 -9.79 -3.99
N LEU A 291 6.79 -9.69 -2.70
CA LEU A 291 6.00 -8.87 -1.78
C LEU A 291 6.60 -7.47 -1.67
N LEU A 292 5.77 -6.45 -1.77
CA LEU A 292 6.18 -5.06 -1.66
C LEU A 292 5.35 -4.34 -0.62
N LYS A 293 5.96 -3.84 0.45
CA LYS A 293 5.29 -3.08 1.52
C LYS A 293 5.87 -1.67 1.61
N SER A 294 4.98 -0.68 1.76
CA SER A 294 5.37 0.66 2.21
C SER A 294 5.66 0.61 3.71
N SER A 295 6.87 1.00 4.12
CA SER A 295 7.32 0.90 5.51
C SER A 295 7.57 2.27 6.09
N ASP A 296 7.21 2.46 7.36
CA ASP A 296 7.52 3.68 8.09
C ASP A 296 8.87 3.56 8.81
N MET A 297 9.54 4.70 9.02
CA MET A 297 10.84 4.73 9.72
C MET A 297 10.75 4.12 11.14
N ASN A 298 9.58 4.23 11.77
CA ASN A 298 9.30 3.68 13.11
C ASN A 298 9.26 2.14 13.13
N ASP A 299 8.98 1.49 11.99
CA ASP A 299 8.98 0.02 11.90
C ASP A 299 10.40 -0.56 11.98
N PHE A 300 11.41 0.24 11.61
CA PHE A 300 12.82 -0.18 11.60
C PHE A 300 13.59 0.30 12.83
N MET A 301 13.29 1.51 13.34
CA MET A 301 13.89 2.05 14.56
C MET A 301 12.81 2.41 15.60
N PRO A 302 12.29 1.44 16.36
CA PRO A 302 11.38 1.72 17.45
C PRO A 302 12.12 2.57 18.51
N GLY A 303 11.83 3.87 18.57
CA GLY A 303 12.42 4.81 19.53
C GLY A 303 13.12 6.02 18.92
N VAL A 304 13.33 6.09 17.60
CA VAL A 304 13.77 7.32 16.95
C VAL A 304 12.54 8.19 16.67
N ALA A 305 12.16 8.98 17.66
CA ALA A 305 11.14 10.00 17.48
C ALA A 305 11.53 10.90 16.30
N THR A 306 10.72 10.91 15.24
CA THR A 306 10.80 11.96 14.22
C THR A 306 10.72 13.30 14.94
N CYS A 307 11.78 14.10 14.87
CA CYS A 307 11.79 15.44 15.45
C CYS A 307 10.84 16.33 14.63
N LYS A 308 9.54 16.22 14.88
CA LYS A 308 8.46 16.99 14.22
C LYS A 308 8.60 18.50 14.47
N ASP A 309 9.50 18.92 15.36
CA ASP A 309 9.71 20.30 15.79
C ASP A 309 11.00 20.96 15.26
N CYS A 310 11.75 20.33 14.35
CA CYS A 310 12.95 20.98 13.83
C CYS A 310 12.69 22.32 13.08
N PRO A 311 11.54 22.54 12.40
CA PRO A 311 11.24 23.85 11.80
C PRO A 311 10.87 24.92 12.84
N SER A 312 10.27 24.53 13.97
CA SER A 312 9.80 25.46 15.01
C SER A 312 10.97 25.95 15.88
N GLN A 313 11.95 25.09 16.15
CA GLN A 313 13.16 25.42 16.91
C GLN A 313 14.15 26.29 16.11
N MET A 314 14.30 26.06 14.80
CA MET A 314 15.09 26.94 13.91
C MET A 314 14.49 28.35 13.81
N ARG A 315 13.14 28.47 13.71
CA ARG A 315 12.46 29.78 13.75
C ARG A 315 12.59 30.49 15.09
N LYS A 316 12.52 29.76 16.21
CA LYS A 316 12.73 30.33 17.55
C LYS A 316 14.18 30.78 17.77
N ARG A 317 15.18 30.01 17.31
CA ARG A 317 16.60 30.41 17.35
C ARG A 317 16.89 31.61 16.43
N LYS A 318 16.34 31.66 15.21
CA LYS A 318 16.43 32.86 14.34
C LYS A 318 15.82 34.09 15.01
N ARG A 319 14.60 33.99 15.57
CA ARG A 319 13.96 35.11 16.29
C ARG A 319 14.70 35.53 17.56
N LYS A 320 15.38 34.61 18.24
CA LYS A 320 16.20 34.92 19.42
C LYS A 320 17.49 35.67 19.02
N ILE A 321 18.18 35.19 17.99
CA ILE A 321 19.37 35.84 17.43
C ILE A 321 19.04 37.23 16.84
N GLU A 322 17.85 37.39 16.23
CA GLU A 322 17.39 38.65 15.65
C GLU A 322 16.82 39.63 16.69
N LYS A 323 16.36 39.15 17.85
CA LYS A 323 16.04 40.00 19.01
C LYS A 323 17.28 40.46 19.75
N GLU A 324 18.33 39.65 19.78
CA GLU A 324 19.60 39.96 20.47
C GLU A 324 20.53 40.86 19.64
N LYS A 325 20.31 40.96 18.31
CA LYS A 325 21.02 41.87 17.41
C LYS A 325 20.35 43.22 17.17
N ARG A 326 19.20 43.51 17.81
CA ARG A 326 18.55 44.81 17.64
C ARG A 326 19.14 45.81 18.66
N PRO A 327 19.82 46.89 18.24
CA PRO A 327 20.39 47.87 19.15
C PRO A 327 19.27 48.56 19.94
N THR A 328 19.47 48.67 21.25
CA THR A 328 18.61 49.38 22.20
C THR A 328 18.43 50.81 21.72
N ASP A 329 17.17 51.19 21.48
CA ASP A 329 16.79 52.47 20.89
C ASP A 329 17.15 53.64 21.83
N TYR A 330 17.88 54.60 21.25
CA TYR A 330 18.27 55.88 21.85
C TYR A 330 17.07 56.81 21.83
N ARG A 331 16.11 56.66 22.76
CA ARG A 331 15.05 57.67 22.92
C ARG A 331 14.32 57.61 24.25
N THR A 332 15.04 57.69 25.36
CA THR A 332 14.46 58.14 26.65
C THR A 332 15.52 58.77 27.56
N VAL A 333 16.30 59.74 27.06
CA VAL A 333 17.05 60.69 27.92
C VAL A 333 17.01 62.07 27.27
N THR A 334 15.81 62.64 27.10
CA THR A 334 15.65 64.05 26.72
C THR A 334 14.34 64.61 27.28
N SER A 335 14.07 64.39 28.57
CA SER A 335 13.04 65.15 29.28
C SER A 335 13.31 65.42 30.78
N CYS A 336 14.55 65.22 31.25
CA CYS A 336 14.96 65.61 32.61
C CYS A 336 16.15 66.60 32.64
N ILE A 337 16.54 67.19 31.51
CA ILE A 337 17.65 68.18 31.45
C ILE A 337 17.14 69.63 31.44
N MET A 338 15.83 69.88 31.51
CA MET A 338 15.26 71.25 31.55
C MET A 338 14.34 71.52 32.77
N ALA A 339 14.61 70.87 33.89
CA ALA A 339 13.91 71.14 35.16
C ALA A 339 14.84 71.06 36.39
N GLY A 340 16.08 71.53 36.24
CA GLY A 340 17.11 71.51 37.30
C GLY A 340 18.14 72.65 37.22
N MET A 341 17.83 73.73 36.51
CA MET A 341 18.65 74.96 36.46
C MET A 341 17.85 76.16 36.96
N THR A 342 17.40 76.10 38.21
CA THR A 342 17.07 77.27 39.03
C THR A 342 17.19 76.85 40.50
N ALA A 343 18.39 76.95 41.07
CA ALA A 343 18.69 77.23 42.49
C ALA A 343 20.05 76.63 42.89
N ARG A 344 21.12 77.43 42.72
CA ARG A 344 22.20 77.69 43.69
C ARG A 344 23.39 78.33 42.97
N PHE A 345 23.25 79.63 42.73
CA PHE A 345 24.39 80.56 42.81
C PHE A 345 24.38 81.11 44.23
N THR A 346 25.49 80.90 44.93
CA THR A 346 26.18 81.76 45.93
C THR A 346 26.87 80.85 46.93
N ASP A 347 28.18 80.67 46.77
CA ASP A 347 29.14 81.01 47.82
C ASP A 347 30.57 81.02 47.24
N VAL A 348 31.23 82.18 47.41
CA VAL A 348 32.67 82.50 47.26
C VAL A 348 33.18 82.61 45.81
N VAL A 349 33.53 83.78 45.26
CA VAL A 349 34.16 85.04 45.77
C VAL A 349 33.46 86.27 45.21
#